data_AF-A0A961BS14-F1
#
_entry.id   AF-A0A961BS14-F1
#
_cell.length_a   1.000
_cell.length_b   1.000
_cell.length_c   1.000
_cell.angle_alpha   90.00
_cell.angle_beta   90.00
_cell.angle_gamma   90.00
#
_symmetry.space_group_name_H-M   'P 1'
#
loop_
_entity.id
_entity.type
_entity.pdbx_description
1 polymer ?
#
loop_
_entity_poly.entity_id
_entity_poly.type
_entity_poly.pdbx_seq_one_letter_code
_entity_poly.pdbx_strand_id
1 'polypeptide(L)'
;RPVLAAALLHDVGKVDSHLTTYGRVVATLSAAAVRHDQDVILAWTRTRGFTRRVGLYLRHPTLGGDRLELAGSDPLTVAWAREHHWGEDRWSVPLDIGRALRDADDD
;
A
#
# COMPACT_ATOMS: atom_id res chain seq x y z
N ARG A 1 -2.91 -14.02 -16.47
CA ARG A 1 -3.81 -13.73 -15.32
C ARG A 1 -3.18 -12.89 -14.20
N PRO A 2 -1.88 -12.99 -13.85
CA PRO A 2 -1.35 -12.27 -12.68
C PRO A 2 -1.39 -10.75 -12.82
N VAL A 3 -1.23 -10.22 -14.04
CA VAL A 3 -1.37 -8.77 -14.33
C VAL A 3 -2.76 -8.24 -13.96
N LEU A 4 -3.83 -8.98 -14.25
CA LEU A 4 -5.19 -8.59 -13.88
C LEU A 4 -5.39 -8.61 -12.36
N ALA A 5 -4.84 -9.62 -11.68
CA ALA A 5 -4.89 -9.69 -10.22
C ALA A 5 -4.08 -8.55 -9.58
N ALA A 6 -2.92 -8.21 -10.14
CA ALA A 6 -2.13 -7.07 -9.72
C ALA A 6 -2.91 -5.75 -9.85
N ALA A 7 -3.55 -5.51 -11.00
CA ALA A 7 -4.40 -4.33 -11.19
C ALA A 7 -5.52 -4.25 -10.14
N LEU A 8 -6.21 -5.36 -9.86
CA LEU A 8 -7.37 -5.37 -8.95
C LEU A 8 -7.00 -5.35 -7.46
N LEU A 9 -5.81 -5.85 -7.08
CA LEU A 9 -5.46 -6.12 -5.69
C LEU A 9 -4.30 -5.28 -5.16
N HIS A 10 -3.71 -4.39 -5.96
CA HIS A 10 -2.58 -3.55 -5.54
C HIS A 10 -2.88 -2.79 -4.24
N ASP A 11 -4.14 -2.41 -4.04
CA ASP A 11 -4.62 -1.59 -2.93
C ASP A 11 -5.28 -2.38 -1.78
N VAL A 12 -5.25 -3.71 -1.82
CA VAL A 12 -5.98 -4.57 -0.86
C VAL A 12 -5.60 -4.30 0.61
N GLY A 13 -4.40 -3.80 0.85
CA GLY A 13 -3.94 -3.42 2.20
C GLY A 13 -4.75 -2.28 2.84
N LYS A 14 -5.43 -1.42 2.05
CA LYS A 14 -6.22 -0.30 2.59
C LYS A 14 -7.40 -0.79 3.45
N VAL A 15 -7.85 -2.05 3.27
CA VAL A 15 -8.93 -2.69 4.04
C VAL A 15 -8.65 -2.72 5.55
N ASP A 16 -7.39 -2.85 5.96
CA ASP A 16 -7.01 -2.91 7.38
C ASP A 16 -7.26 -1.66 8.19
N SER A 17 -7.17 -0.52 7.52
CA SER A 17 -7.27 0.76 8.18
C SER A 17 -8.71 1.07 8.56
N HIS A 18 -9.68 0.44 7.90
CA HIS A 18 -11.11 0.76 7.94
C HIS A 18 -11.42 2.26 7.76
N LEU A 19 -10.50 3.08 7.23
CA LEU A 19 -10.67 4.53 7.16
C LEU A 19 -11.68 4.92 6.08
N THR A 20 -12.63 5.78 6.46
CA THR A 20 -13.49 6.52 5.54
C THR A 20 -12.69 7.65 4.88
N THR A 21 -13.24 8.31 3.86
CA THR A 21 -12.58 9.40 3.13
C THR A 21 -11.97 10.45 4.05
N TYR A 22 -12.73 10.95 5.04
CA TYR A 22 -12.21 11.92 6.02
C TYR A 22 -11.06 11.37 6.86
N GLY A 23 -11.12 10.09 7.24
CA GLY A 23 -10.03 9.43 7.94
C GLY A 23 -8.75 9.34 7.11
N ARG A 24 -8.87 9.10 5.80
CA ARG A 24 -7.74 9.07 4.88
C ARG A 24 -7.10 10.45 4.72
N VAL A 25 -7.89 11.52 4.63
CA VAL A 25 -7.38 12.91 4.62
C VAL A 25 -6.53 13.19 5.86
N VAL A 26 -7.05 12.86 7.06
CA VAL A 26 -6.30 13.04 8.30
C VAL A 26 -5.03 12.17 8.32
N ALA A 27 -5.08 10.93 7.81
CA ALA A 27 -3.92 10.06 7.74
C ALA A 27 -2.82 10.65 6.84
N THR A 28 -3.18 11.21 5.67
CA THR A 28 -2.24 11.89 4.76
C THR A 28 -1.60 13.11 5.43
N LEU A 29 -2.39 13.94 6.12
CA LEU A 29 -1.85 15.10 6.87
C LEU A 29 -0.95 14.65 8.03
N SER A 30 -1.31 13.57 8.72
CA SER A 30 -0.51 13.01 9.81
C SER A 30 0.85 12.50 9.31
N ALA A 31 0.88 11.85 8.15
CA ALA A 31 2.11 11.39 7.51
C ALA A 31 3.04 12.55 7.16
N ALA A 32 2.49 13.65 6.62
CA ALA A 32 3.24 14.85 6.33
C ALA A 32 3.81 15.49 7.61
N ALA A 33 3.02 15.53 8.70
CA ALA A 33 3.46 16.09 9.98
C ALA A 33 4.65 15.33 10.59
N VAL A 34 4.71 14.00 10.42
CA VAL A 34 5.84 13.18 10.87
C VAL A 34 6.92 12.99 9.81
N ARG A 35 6.86 13.74 8.69
CA ARG A 35 7.82 13.64 7.57
C ARG A 35 8.02 12.21 7.05
N HIS A 36 6.97 11.40 7.09
CA HIS A 36 7.01 9.99 6.70
C HIS A 36 8.03 9.13 7.47
N ASP A 37 8.35 9.51 8.71
CA ASP A 37 9.21 8.73 9.60
C ASP A 37 8.64 7.32 9.83
N GLN A 38 9.38 6.31 9.37
CA GLN A 38 8.94 4.92 9.39
C GLN A 38 8.88 4.33 10.80
N ASP A 39 9.73 4.79 11.72
CA ASP A 39 9.74 4.31 13.10
C ASP A 39 8.50 4.82 13.85
N VAL A 40 8.13 6.08 13.60
CA VAL A 40 6.90 6.67 14.15
C VAL A 40 5.65 5.98 13.59
N ILE A 41 5.60 5.76 12.26
CA ILE A 41 4.49 5.04 11.62
C ILE A 41 4.36 3.61 12.16
N LEU A 42 5.49 2.92 12.36
CA LEU A 42 5.51 1.58 12.94
C LEU A 42 5.01 1.61 14.39
N ALA A 43 5.43 2.58 15.19
CA ALA A 43 4.93 2.74 16.56
C ALA A 43 3.41 2.95 16.58
N TRP A 44 2.84 3.72 15.64
CA TRP A 44 1.40 3.92 15.53
C TRP A 44 0.64 2.61 15.30
N THR A 45 1.19 1.65 14.54
CA THR A 45 0.55 0.33 14.34
C THR A 45 0.37 -0.47 15.63
N ARG A 46 1.14 -0.15 16.68
CA ARG A 46 1.09 -0.78 18.01
C ARG A 46 0.17 -0.05 18.99
N THR A 47 -0.36 1.11 18.61
CA THR A 47 -1.30 1.88 19.44
C THR A 47 -2.72 1.32 19.35
N ARG A 48 -3.73 2.03 19.89
CA ARG A 48 -5.15 1.66 19.81
C ARG A 48 -5.96 2.76 19.11
N GLY A 49 -7.18 2.43 18.70
CA GLY A 49 -8.12 3.41 18.15
C GLY A 49 -7.68 4.03 16.81
N PHE A 50 -7.91 5.32 16.66
CA PHE A 50 -7.68 6.04 15.39
C PHE A 50 -6.20 6.08 14.97
N THR A 51 -5.28 6.32 15.92
CA THR A 51 -3.84 6.35 15.65
C THR A 51 -3.35 5.02 15.06
N ARG A 52 -3.87 3.89 15.55
CA ARG A 52 -3.58 2.57 14.97
C ARG A 52 -4.04 2.48 13.52
N ARG A 53 -5.24 2.94 13.22
CA ARG A 53 -5.82 2.91 11.87
C ARG A 53 -5.00 3.77 10.89
N VAL A 54 -4.49 4.92 11.33
CA VAL A 54 -3.57 5.74 10.55
C VAL A 54 -2.26 4.99 10.28
N GLY A 55 -1.65 4.39 11.31
CA GLY A 55 -0.43 3.59 11.14
C GLY A 55 -0.62 2.43 10.16
N LEU A 56 -1.75 1.72 10.23
CA LEU A 56 -2.09 0.64 9.28
C LEU A 56 -2.32 1.18 7.87
N TYR A 57 -3.00 2.31 7.72
CA TYR A 57 -3.20 2.96 6.42
C TYR A 57 -1.89 3.34 5.75
N LEU A 58 -0.95 3.92 6.48
CA LEU A 58 0.34 4.34 5.92
C LEU A 58 1.24 3.14 5.55
N ARG A 59 0.98 1.96 6.13
CA ARG A 59 1.65 0.70 5.80
C ARG A 59 0.86 -0.18 4.83
N HIS A 60 -0.21 0.33 4.23
CA HIS A 60 -1.07 -0.47 3.37
C HIS A 60 -0.32 -1.19 2.22
N PRO A 61 0.73 -0.65 1.58
CA PRO A 61 1.41 -1.40 0.51
C PRO A 61 2.11 -2.65 1.05
N THR A 62 2.83 -2.51 2.17
CA THR A 62 3.50 -3.64 2.83
C THR A 62 2.49 -4.66 3.35
N LEU A 63 1.46 -4.22 4.07
CA LEU A 63 0.44 -5.10 4.64
C LEU A 63 -0.38 -5.81 3.54
N GLY A 64 -0.65 -5.13 2.43
CA GLY A 64 -1.28 -5.71 1.25
C GLY A 64 -0.43 -6.79 0.62
N GLY A 65 0.85 -6.51 0.39
CA GLY A 65 1.81 -7.51 -0.11
C GLY A 65 1.93 -8.73 0.80
N ASP A 66 2.08 -8.54 2.10
CA ASP A 66 2.20 -9.62 3.09
C ASP A 66 0.96 -10.54 3.08
N ARG A 67 -0.24 -9.96 2.92
CA ARG A 67 -1.48 -10.74 2.76
C ARG A 67 -1.50 -11.56 1.48
N LEU A 68 -1.15 -10.92 0.36
CA LEU A 68 -1.17 -11.56 -0.94
C LEU A 68 -0.17 -12.73 -0.97
N GLU A 69 1.00 -12.55 -0.37
CA GLU A 69 2.01 -13.58 -0.20
C GLU A 69 1.50 -14.73 0.68
N LEU A 70 0.90 -14.42 1.84
CA LEU A 70 0.30 -15.43 2.72
C LEU A 70 -0.83 -16.22 2.02
N ALA A 71 -1.58 -15.56 1.13
CA ALA A 71 -2.64 -16.16 0.34
C ALA A 71 -2.12 -16.96 -0.88
N GLY A 72 -0.80 -17.01 -1.10
CA GLY A 72 -0.20 -17.72 -2.24
C GLY A 72 -0.42 -17.02 -3.58
N SER A 73 -0.58 -15.70 -3.58
CA SER A 73 -0.73 -14.91 -4.80
C SER A 73 0.55 -14.95 -5.64
N ASP A 74 0.40 -14.68 -6.94
CA ASP A 74 1.52 -14.62 -7.86
C ASP A 74 2.56 -13.56 -7.41
N PRO A 75 3.87 -13.82 -7.54
CA PRO A 75 4.92 -12.87 -7.15
C PRO A 75 4.77 -11.49 -7.78
N LEU A 76 4.26 -11.39 -9.02
CA LEU A 76 4.02 -10.11 -9.68
C LEU A 76 2.93 -9.31 -8.96
N THR A 77 1.85 -9.97 -8.52
CA THR A 77 0.76 -9.36 -7.75
C THR A 77 1.24 -8.89 -6.38
N VAL A 78 2.08 -9.69 -5.71
CA VAL A 78 2.69 -9.32 -4.42
C VAL A 78 3.63 -8.12 -4.57
N ALA A 79 4.50 -8.15 -5.58
CA ALA A 79 5.44 -7.08 -5.86
C ALA A 79 4.71 -5.77 -6.17
N TRP A 80 3.74 -5.79 -7.08
CA TRP A 80 3.00 -4.59 -7.46
C TRP A 80 2.24 -3.95 -6.27
N ALA A 81 1.63 -4.77 -5.40
CA ALA A 81 0.99 -4.26 -4.18
C ALA A 81 1.95 -3.54 -3.23
N ARG A 82 3.24 -3.92 -3.20
CA ARG A 82 4.28 -3.26 -2.39
C ARG A 82 4.87 -2.02 -3.08
N GLU A 83 4.91 -2.02 -4.41
CA GLU A 83 5.80 -1.15 -5.20
C GLU A 83 5.08 -0.04 -5.99
N HIS A 84 3.75 -0.09 -6.15
CA HIS A 84 3.01 0.83 -7.03
C HIS A 84 3.20 2.34 -6.71
N HIS A 85 3.53 2.70 -5.46
CA HIS A 85 3.87 4.08 -5.06
C HIS A 85 5.34 4.47 -5.28
N TRP A 86 6.21 3.54 -5.66
CA TRP A 86 7.62 3.80 -5.85
C TRP A 86 7.93 4.38 -7.24
N GLY A 87 9.12 4.98 -7.37
CA GLY A 87 9.66 5.35 -8.67
C GLY A 87 10.01 4.11 -9.50
N GLU A 88 9.94 4.24 -10.83
CA GLU A 88 10.20 3.16 -11.80
C GLU A 88 11.55 2.47 -11.61
N ASP A 89 12.54 3.22 -11.12
CA ASP A 89 13.90 2.76 -10.85
C ASP A 89 13.99 1.71 -9.73
N ARG A 90 12.92 1.58 -8.93
CA ARG A 90 12.86 0.67 -7.77
C ARG A 90 11.89 -0.49 -7.97
N TRP A 91 11.24 -0.59 -9.12
CA TRP A 91 10.31 -1.68 -9.40
C TRP A 91 11.06 -2.98 -9.68
N SER A 92 10.56 -4.08 -9.11
CA SER A 92 10.98 -5.44 -9.43
C SER A 92 10.13 -6.08 -10.53
N VAL A 93 8.92 -5.53 -10.77
CA VAL A 93 8.07 -5.93 -11.90
C VAL A 93 8.67 -5.49 -13.25
N PRO A 94 8.42 -6.21 -14.36
CA PRO A 94 8.82 -5.77 -15.69
C PRO A 94 8.29 -4.36 -15.99
N LEU A 95 9.15 -3.50 -16.53
CA LEU A 95 8.89 -2.06 -16.67
C LEU A 95 7.67 -1.75 -17.55
N ASP A 96 7.48 -2.51 -18.63
CA ASP A 96 6.33 -2.39 -19.52
C ASP A 96 5.02 -2.73 -18.80
N ILE A 97 5.03 -3.78 -17.97
CA ILE A 97 3.87 -4.17 -17.15
C ILE A 97 3.62 -3.14 -16.04
N GLY A 98 4.65 -2.71 -15.31
CA GLY A 98 4.51 -1.72 -14.24
C GLY A 98 3.96 -0.39 -14.76
N ARG A 99 4.40 0.06 -15.94
CA ARG A 99 3.83 1.26 -16.59
C ARG A 99 2.38 1.06 -16.96
N ALA A 100 2.04 -0.06 -17.60
CA ALA A 100 0.64 -0.35 -17.96
C ALA A 100 -0.27 -0.45 -16.72
N LEU A 101 0.22 -1.00 -15.61
CA LEU A 101 -0.51 -1.07 -14.35
C LEU A 101 -0.68 0.31 -13.71
N ARG A 102 0.37 1.15 -13.70
CA ARG A 102 0.29 2.52 -13.18
C ARG A 102 -0.64 3.39 -14.01
N ASP A 103 -0.55 3.29 -15.34
CA ASP A 103 -1.42 4.03 -16.26
C ASP A 103 -2.90 3.61 -16.13
N ALA A 104 -3.16 2.38 -15.66
CA ALA A 104 -4.51 1.90 -15.39
C ALA A 104 -5.04 2.25 -13.99
N ASP A 105 -4.18 2.75 -13.09
CA ASP A 105 -4.52 3.02 -11.69
C ASP A 105 -5.23 4.38 -11.51
N ASP A 106 -4.92 5.38 -12.36
CA ASP A 106 -5.57 6.71 -12.39
C ASP A 106 -5.63 7.44 -11.01
N ASP A 107 -4.68 7.19 -10.10
CA ASP A 107 -4.56 7.83 -8.77
C ASP A 107 -3.77 9.16 -8.79
#